data_AF-A0A9E3YEF2-F1
#
_entry.id   AF-A0A9E3YEF2-F1
#
_cell.length_a   1.000
_cell.length_b   1.000
_cell.length_c   1.000
_cell.angle_alpha   90.00
_cell.angle_beta   90.00
_cell.angle_gamma   90.00
#
_symmetry.space_group_name_H-M   'P 1'
#
loop_
_entity.id
_entity.type
_entity.pdbx_description
1 polymer ?
#
loop_
_entity_poly.entity_id
_entity_poly.type
_entity_poly.pdbx_seq_one_letter_code
_entity_poly.pdbx_strand_id
1 'polypeptide(L)' 'MTLDADVAAALEALLALDAPALSQGTVAEARANYDAAPKPRGDDVSRVEDLVVPGPAGDVPVRVYAASDAENLP' A
#
# COMPACT_ATOMS: atom_id res chain seq x y z
N MET A 1 6.62 3.93 -29.36
CA MET A 1 6.35 4.85 -28.24
C MET A 1 7.57 4.84 -27.34
N THR A 2 7.96 5.99 -26.80
CA THR A 2 9.04 6.06 -25.80
C THR A 2 8.45 5.88 -24.41
N LEU A 3 9.22 5.30 -23.48
CA LEU A 3 8.82 5.21 -22.08
C LEU A 3 8.84 6.61 -21.45
N ASP A 4 7.86 6.90 -20.60
CA ASP A 4 7.84 8.13 -19.81
C ASP A 4 9.04 8.19 -18.84
N ALA A 5 9.60 9.37 -18.64
CA ALA A 5 10.82 9.55 -17.84
C ALA A 5 10.60 9.17 -16.37
N ASP A 6 9.44 9.48 -15.80
CA ASP A 6 9.14 9.16 -14.40
C ASP A 6 8.93 7.66 -14.23
N VAL A 7 8.31 7.01 -15.22
CA VAL A 7 8.14 5.55 -15.25
C VAL A 7 9.50 4.84 -15.39
N ALA A 8 10.40 5.37 -16.21
CA ALA A 8 11.76 4.83 -16.34
C ALA A 8 12.51 4.91 -15.00
N ALA A 9 12.45 6.04 -14.30
CA ALA A 9 13.09 6.20 -13.00
C ALA A 9 12.50 5.26 -11.93
N ALA A 10 11.18 5.10 -11.91
CA ALA A 10 10.51 4.16 -11.01
C ALA A 10 10.90 2.69 -11.29
N LEU A 11 11.04 2.33 -12.57
CA LEU A 11 11.48 0.98 -12.96
C LEU A 11 12.92 0.70 -12.52
N GLU A 12 13.85 1.65 -12.68
CA GLU A 12 15.22 1.51 -12.19
C GLU A 12 15.26 1.32 -10.66
N ALA A 13 14.45 2.07 -9.92
CA ALA A 13 14.33 1.90 -8.46
C ALA A 13 13.77 0.52 -8.07
N LEU A 14 12.85 -0.03 -8.87
CA LEU A 14 12.32 -1.38 -8.66
C LEU A 14 13.35 -2.47 -8.99
N LEU A 15 14.13 -2.31 -10.05
CA LEU A 15 15.20 -3.24 -10.44
C LEU A 15 16.30 -3.30 -9.37
N ALA A 16 16.60 -2.17 -8.71
CA ALA A 16 17.59 -2.11 -7.64
C ALA A 16 17.22 -2.94 -6.39
N LEU A 17 15.95 -3.34 -6.22
CA LEU A 17 15.52 -4.21 -5.12
C LEU A 17 15.98 -5.66 -5.30
N ASP A 18 16.32 -6.09 -6.53
CA ASP A 18 16.74 -7.45 -6.90
C ASP A 18 15.86 -8.55 -6.28
N ALA A 19 14.54 -8.29 -6.23
CA ALA A 19 13.60 -9.19 -5.60
C ALA A 19 13.31 -10.41 -6.50
N PRO A 20 13.19 -11.63 -5.94
CA PRO A 20 12.79 -12.81 -6.69
C PRO A 20 11.37 -12.67 -7.24
N ALA A 21 11.05 -13.44 -8.29
CA ALA A 21 9.69 -13.51 -8.81
C ALA A 21 8.72 -14.01 -7.71
N LEU A 22 7.46 -13.58 -7.73
CA LEU A 22 6.47 -13.98 -6.71
C LEU A 22 6.22 -15.49 -6.62
N SER A 23 6.47 -16.23 -7.71
CA SER A 23 6.40 -17.69 -7.77
C SER A 23 7.63 -18.38 -7.17
N GLN A 24 8.64 -17.61 -6.76
CA GLN A 24 9.90 -18.05 -6.18
C GLN A 24 10.02 -17.51 -4.75
N GLY A 25 10.51 -18.35 -3.84
CA GLY A 25 10.60 -17.99 -2.41
C GLY A 25 9.31 -18.22 -1.64
N THR A 26 9.24 -17.60 -0.46
CA THR A 26 8.15 -17.78 0.50
C THR A 26 7.14 -16.63 0.44
N VAL A 27 5.92 -16.89 0.92
CA VAL A 27 4.88 -15.85 1.06
C VAL A 27 5.36 -14.69 1.96
N ALA A 28 6.18 -14.98 2.98
CA ALA A 28 6.71 -13.95 3.88
C ALA A 28 7.70 -13.02 3.16
N GLU A 29 8.62 -13.58 2.36
CA GLU A 29 9.55 -12.80 1.53
C GLU A 29 8.80 -11.96 0.50
N ALA A 30 7.81 -12.53 -0.19
CA ALA A 30 7.00 -11.79 -1.15
C ALA A 30 6.31 -10.56 -0.51
N ARG A 31 5.74 -10.71 0.70
CA ARG A 31 5.13 -9.60 1.45
C ARG A 31 6.17 -8.55 1.83
N ALA A 32 7.30 -8.98 2.39
CA ALA A 32 8.39 -8.06 2.79
C ALA A 32 8.92 -7.26 1.60
N ASN A 33 9.10 -7.89 0.44
CA ASN A 33 9.55 -7.22 -0.78
C ASN A 33 8.52 -6.20 -1.28
N TYR A 34 7.22 -6.54 -1.22
CA TYR A 34 6.15 -5.62 -1.60
C TYR A 34 6.07 -4.40 -0.66
N ASP A 35 6.36 -4.59 0.63
CA ASP A 35 6.38 -3.52 1.62
C ASP A 35 7.62 -2.62 1.50
N ALA A 36 8.76 -3.19 1.08
CA ALA A 36 10.00 -2.46 0.85
C ALA A 36 10.00 -1.63 -0.46
N ALA A 37 9.13 -1.96 -1.42
CA ALA A 37 9.04 -1.24 -2.68
C ALA A 37 8.71 0.26 -2.45
N PRO A 38 9.35 1.19 -3.16
CA PRO A 38 9.10 2.62 -3.00
C PRO A 38 7.66 2.95 -3.37
N LYS A 39 6.96 3.63 -2.47
CA LYS A 39 5.57 4.07 -2.65
C LYS A 39 5.52 5.59 -2.51
N PRO A 40 4.73 6.29 -3.34
CA PRO A 40 4.48 7.70 -3.12
C PRO A 40 3.86 7.88 -1.73
N ARG A 41 4.19 8.98 -1.07
CA ARG A 41 3.52 9.36 0.17
C ARG A 41 2.04 9.59 -0.15
N GLY A 42 1.15 9.02 0.65
CA GLY A 42 -0.28 9.31 0.55
C GLY A 42 -0.58 10.77 0.86
N ASP A 43 -1.72 11.25 0.37
CA ASP A 43 -2.19 12.59 0.66
C ASP A 43 -2.38 12.80 2.17
N ASP A 44 -2.21 14.04 2.62
CA ASP A 44 -2.55 14.42 3.98
C ASP A 44 -4.08 14.46 4.12
N VAL A 45 -4.62 13.65 5.03
CA VAL A 45 -6.05 13.57 5.29
C VAL A 45 -6.31 13.99 6.74
N SER A 46 -7.43 14.68 6.96
CA SER A 46 -7.74 15.27 8.27
C SER A 46 -7.86 14.22 9.38
N ARG A 47 -8.37 13.03 9.06
CA ARG A 47 -8.60 11.97 10.04
C ARG A 47 -8.25 10.59 9.49
N VAL A 48 -7.47 9.84 10.26
CA VAL A 48 -7.16 8.42 10.01
C VAL A 48 -7.40 7.64 11.28
N GLU A 49 -8.25 6.61 11.20
CA GLU A 49 -8.60 5.78 12.36
C GLU A 49 -8.53 4.30 11.99
N ASP A 50 -7.85 3.52 12.84
CA ASP A 50 -7.84 2.05 12.77
C ASP A 50 -8.95 1.50 13.65
N LEU A 51 -9.84 0.71 13.07
CA LEU A 51 -10.97 0.07 13.74
C LEU A 51 -10.96 -1.44 13.49
N VAL A 52 -11.76 -2.15 14.27
CA VAL A 52 -12.00 -3.58 14.09
C VAL A 52 -13.51 -3.81 13.99
N VAL A 53 -13.93 -4.51 12.93
CA VAL A 53 -15.34 -4.82 12.65
C VAL A 53 -15.55 -6.34 12.72
N PRO A 54 -16.52 -6.85 13.49
CA PRO A 54 -16.82 -8.28 13.53
C PRO A 54 -17.26 -8.83 12.17
N GLY A 55 -16.66 -9.93 11.72
CA GLY A 55 -16.99 -10.62 10.49
C GLY A 55 -17.36 -12.10 10.71
N PRO A 56 -17.90 -12.78 9.69
CA PRO A 56 -18.36 -14.17 9.81
C PRO A 56 -17.23 -15.19 10.06
N ALA A 57 -15.98 -14.82 9.77
CA ALA A 57 -14.79 -15.64 9.99
C ALA A 57 -13.85 -15.05 11.07
N GLY A 58 -14.37 -14.13 11.89
CA GLY A 58 -13.61 -13.38 12.88
C GLY A 58 -13.55 -11.89 12.57
N ASP A 59 -12.87 -11.18 13.47
CA ASP A 59 -12.69 -9.73 13.42
C ASP A 59 -11.85 -9.28 12.21
N VAL A 60 -12.28 -8.20 11.55
CA VAL A 60 -11.64 -7.64 10.36
C VAL A 60 -11.06 -6.27 10.71
N PRO A 61 -9.74 -6.05 10.55
CA PRO A 61 -9.15 -4.73 10.70
C PRO A 61 -9.56 -3.84 9.53
N VAL A 62 -10.02 -2.62 9.81
CA VAL A 62 -10.36 -1.60 8.82
C VAL A 62 -9.67 -0.30 9.17
N ARG A 63 -9.38 0.52 8.15
CA ARG A 63 -8.87 1.88 8.32
C ARG A 63 -9.81 2.87 7.67
N VAL A 64 -10.29 3.83 8.45
CA VAL A 64 -11.16 4.93 7.98
C VAL A 64 -10.27 6.13 7.67
N TYR A 65 -10.44 6.68 6.47
CA TYR A 65 -9.85 7.94 6.05
C TYR A 65 -10.98 8.94 5.82
N ALA A 66 -10.97 10.07 6.52
CA ALA A 66 -12.00 11.10 6.37
C ALA A 66 -11.38 12.48 6.10
N ALA A 67 -12.04 13.24 5.22
CA ALA A 67 -11.64 14.59 4.85
C ALA A 67 -12.03 15.66 5.90
N SER A 68 -12.65 15.25 7.00
CA SER A 68 -13.09 16.13 8.09
C SER A 68 -13.35 15.33 9.37
N ASP A 69 -13.27 16.00 10.51
CA ASP A 69 -13.64 15.46 11.82
C ASP A 69 -15.15 15.48 12.09
N ALA A 70 -15.96 16.05 11.20
CA ALA A 70 -17.40 16.08 11.38
C ALA A 70 -18.02 14.68 11.46
N GLU A 71 -19.01 14.52 12.34
CA GLU A 71 -19.85 13.32 12.39
C GLU A 71 -20.88 13.35 11.25
N ASN A 72 -21.23 12.18 10.70
CA ASN A 72 -22.25 12.02 9.64
C ASN A 72 -22.00 12.89 8.39
N LEU A 73 -20.79 12.80 7.82
CA LEU A 73 -20.49 13.39 6.52
C LEU A 73 -21.53 12.93 5.47
N PRO A 74 -21.98 13.83 4.58
CA PRO A 74 -23.03 13.56 3.60
C PRO A 74 -22.65 12.48 2.58
#